data_AF-A0A957T8Q5-F1
#
_entry.id   AF-A0A957T8Q5-F1
#
_cell.length_a   1.000
_cell.length_b   1.000
_cell.length_c   1.000
_cell.angle_alpha   90.00
_cell.angle_beta   90.00
_cell.angle_gamma   90.00
#
_symmetry.space_group_name_H-M   'P 1'
#
loop_
_entity.id
_entity.type
_entity.pdbx_description
1 polymer ?
#
loop_
_entity_poly.entity_id
_entity_poly.type
_entity_poly.pdbx_seq_one_letter_code
_entity_poly.pdbx_strand_id
1 'polypeptide(L)'
;MEKRHVLFITTSMLLLIGYQIILQRLNPPPPVEQEVVERREDEEDLAADNNNLPADEDETATPQDADSAAGSEATPDPKDGDSAVAEVAANDAATDDAATSDAERGPPSPLAWTTLGTLDPQANAKMLVWLCSRGASIECIALNDSNYSDLDDHHGYLGYLAVQQEAVGLRIGAVGPGTPAAVAAPQDETVAVGLQAGDVLQGLDGVTVRTRQEFDAWMATTQPGQNVAVEVRRPGEDGGEERTLTFTTTLIRRPLEVIRPEPLDAPSRTDY
;
A
#
# COMPACT_ATOMS: atom_id res chain seq x y z
N MET A 1 19.93 -49.64 -24.86
CA MET A 1 19.65 -48.93 -23.59
C MET A 1 20.18 -49.77 -22.43
N GLU A 2 21.01 -49.17 -21.58
CA GLU A 2 21.63 -49.89 -20.46
C GLU A 2 20.59 -50.24 -19.39
N LYS A 3 20.66 -51.44 -18.81
CA LYS A 3 19.72 -51.92 -17.77
C LYS A 3 19.55 -50.94 -16.60
N ARG A 4 20.56 -50.11 -16.35
CA ARG A 4 20.58 -49.05 -15.33
C ARG A 4 19.60 -47.91 -15.64
N HIS A 5 19.43 -47.56 -16.92
CA HIS A 5 18.52 -46.49 -17.34
C HIS A 5 17.06 -46.95 -17.22
N VAL A 6 16.79 -48.20 -17.60
CA VAL A 6 15.45 -48.80 -17.43
C VAL A 6 15.06 -48.84 -15.96
N LEU A 7 15.96 -49.33 -15.09
CA LEU A 7 15.73 -49.36 -13.63
C LEU A 7 15.43 -47.96 -13.07
N PHE A 8 16.23 -46.97 -13.44
CA PHE A 8 16.06 -45.59 -12.99
C PHE A 8 14.70 -45.01 -13.39
N ILE A 9 14.27 -45.23 -14.65
CA ILE A 9 12.98 -44.75 -15.14
C ILE A 9 11.83 -45.42 -14.37
N THR A 10 11.87 -46.75 -14.18
CA THR A 10 10.82 -47.45 -13.41
C THR A 10 10.72 -46.99 -11.96
N THR A 11 11.86 -46.79 -11.28
CA THR A 11 11.86 -46.33 -9.88
C THR A 11 11.35 -44.90 -9.76
N SER A 12 11.76 -44.01 -10.67
CA SER A 12 11.29 -42.63 -10.72
C SER A 12 9.77 -42.54 -10.96
N MET A 13 9.26 -43.37 -11.88
CA MET A 13 7.84 -43.41 -12.21
C MET A 13 6.99 -43.94 -11.04
N LEU A 14 7.48 -44.93 -10.29
CA LEU A 14 6.80 -45.42 -9.09
C LEU A 14 6.77 -44.37 -7.96
N LEU A 15 7.85 -43.61 -7.78
CA LEU A 15 7.88 -42.50 -6.82
C LEU A 15 6.87 -41.41 -7.18
N LEU A 16 6.79 -41.04 -8.46
CA LEU A 16 5.85 -40.03 -8.96
C LEU A 16 4.38 -40.47 -8.77
N ILE A 17 4.07 -41.71 -9.10
CA ILE A 17 2.71 -42.27 -8.93
C ILE A 17 2.36 -42.37 -7.43
N GLY A 18 3.29 -42.84 -6.60
CA GLY A 18 3.09 -42.90 -5.14
C GLY A 18 2.85 -41.52 -4.53
N TYR A 19 3.61 -40.52 -4.96
CA TYR A 19 3.44 -39.13 -4.52
C TYR A 19 2.08 -38.54 -4.93
N GLN A 20 1.63 -38.80 -6.17
CA GLN A 20 0.32 -38.37 -6.65
C GLN A 20 -0.84 -38.99 -5.85
N ILE A 21 -0.74 -40.28 -5.51
CA ILE A 21 -1.77 -40.96 -4.68
C ILE A 21 -1.81 -40.37 -3.27
N ILE A 22 -0.65 -40.04 -2.68
CA ILE A 22 -0.57 -39.39 -1.37
C ILE A 22 -1.21 -38.00 -1.41
N LEU A 23 -0.94 -37.22 -2.45
CA LEU A 23 -1.55 -35.89 -2.64
C LEU A 23 -3.08 -35.97 -2.82
N GLN A 24 -3.59 -36.92 -3.60
CA GLN A 24 -5.04 -37.12 -3.76
C GLN A 24 -5.74 -37.54 -2.47
N ARG A 25 -5.03 -38.25 -1.57
CA ARG A 25 -5.58 -38.64 -0.28
C ARG A 25 -5.58 -37.50 0.73
N LEU A 26 -4.59 -36.60 0.68
CA LEU A 26 -4.49 -35.44 1.57
C LEU A 26 -5.37 -34.27 1.10
N ASN A 27 -5.55 -34.11 -0.21
CA ASN A 27 -6.41 -33.09 -0.83
C ASN A 27 -7.41 -33.75 -1.80
N PRO A 28 -8.56 -34.27 -1.32
CA PRO A 28 -9.61 -34.72 -2.22
C PRO A 28 -10.10 -33.53 -3.07
N PRO A 29 -10.29 -33.72 -4.39
CA PRO A 29 -10.81 -32.64 -5.23
C PRO A 29 -12.20 -32.22 -4.73
N PRO A 30 -12.51 -30.91 -4.72
CA PRO A 30 -13.84 -30.46 -4.35
C PRO A 30 -14.88 -31.12 -5.24
N PRO A 31 -16.05 -31.51 -4.71
CA PRO A 31 -17.10 -32.11 -5.50
C PRO A 31 -17.47 -31.15 -6.61
N VAL A 32 -17.40 -31.65 -7.86
CA VAL A 32 -17.90 -30.93 -9.02
C VAL A 32 -19.40 -30.78 -8.82
N GLU A 33 -19.83 -29.59 -8.43
CA GLU A 33 -21.22 -29.16 -8.53
C GLU A 33 -21.61 -29.34 -10.00
N GLN A 34 -22.49 -30.31 -10.24
CA GLN A 34 -23.12 -30.48 -11.54
C GLN A 34 -24.03 -29.27 -11.73
N GLU A 35 -23.50 -28.21 -12.34
CA GLU A 35 -24.32 -27.17 -12.90
C GLU A 35 -25.23 -27.81 -13.95
N VAL A 36 -26.51 -27.85 -13.59
CA VAL A 36 -27.62 -28.28 -14.42
C VAL A 36 -27.61 -27.41 -15.68
N VAL A 37 -27.32 -28.05 -16.81
CA VAL A 37 -27.55 -27.48 -18.14
C VAL A 37 -29.06 -27.27 -18.29
N GLU A 38 -29.54 -26.07 -17.97
CA GLU A 38 -30.81 -25.59 -18.50
C GLU A 38 -30.61 -25.31 -20.00
N ARG A 39 -31.04 -26.30 -20.77
CA ARG A 39 -31.33 -26.22 -22.19
C ARG A 39 -32.35 -25.10 -22.44
N ARG A 40 -31.92 -23.97 -22.98
CA ARG A 40 -32.75 -23.12 -23.84
C ARG A 40 -32.36 -23.40 -25.28
N GLU A 41 -33.19 -24.21 -25.93
CA GLU A 41 -33.38 -24.17 -27.37
C GLU A 41 -34.15 -22.86 -27.69
N ASP A 42 -34.07 -22.39 -28.96
CA ASP A 42 -34.63 -21.15 -29.55
C ASP A 42 -33.63 -19.95 -29.46
N GLU A 43 -33.05 -19.36 -30.51
CA GLU A 43 -33.38 -19.27 -31.94
C GLU A 43 -32.10 -19.16 -32.80
N GLU A 44 -32.04 -19.99 -33.83
CA GLU A 44 -31.37 -19.71 -35.11
C GLU A 44 -32.17 -18.60 -35.82
N ASP A 45 -31.59 -17.43 -36.04
CA ASP A 45 -31.65 -16.69 -37.32
C ASP A 45 -31.00 -15.30 -37.20
N LEU A 46 -30.03 -15.08 -38.09
CA LEU A 46 -29.64 -13.83 -38.77
C LEU A 46 -28.12 -13.73 -38.94
N ALA A 47 -27.61 -14.47 -39.92
CA ALA A 47 -26.45 -14.08 -40.68
C ALA A 47 -26.92 -13.28 -41.92
N ALA A 48 -26.57 -11.99 -41.98
CA ALA A 48 -26.39 -11.17 -43.19
C ALA A 48 -25.84 -9.81 -42.74
N ASP A 49 -24.56 -9.53 -42.97
CA ASP A 49 -24.09 -8.75 -44.15
C ASP A 49 -24.19 -7.23 -43.91
N ASN A 50 -23.06 -6.55 -43.64
CA ASN A 50 -22.31 -5.85 -44.68
C ASN A 50 -21.14 -5.04 -44.10
N ASN A 51 -20.07 -5.02 -44.89
CA ASN A 51 -18.86 -4.22 -44.76
C ASN A 51 -19.15 -2.72 -44.61
N ASN A 52 -18.35 -2.04 -43.77
CA ASN A 52 -17.67 -0.82 -44.21
C ASN A 52 -16.48 -0.48 -43.31
N LEU A 53 -15.28 -0.78 -43.80
CA LEU A 53 -14.09 0.04 -43.54
C LEU A 53 -14.22 1.35 -44.33
N PRO A 54 -13.53 2.41 -43.91
CA PRO A 54 -12.59 2.99 -44.84
C PRO A 54 -11.17 2.99 -44.27
N ALA A 55 -10.26 2.50 -45.10
CA ALA A 55 -8.87 2.90 -45.12
C ALA A 55 -8.77 4.25 -45.84
N ASP A 56 -7.85 5.10 -45.37
CA ASP A 56 -6.77 5.75 -46.13
C ASP A 56 -6.25 6.92 -45.27
N GLU A 57 -4.98 6.84 -44.82
CA GLU A 57 -3.81 7.56 -45.40
C GLU A 57 -3.89 9.07 -45.12
N ASP A 58 -2.84 9.82 -44.86
CA ASP A 58 -1.42 9.67 -44.53
C ASP A 58 -1.02 11.15 -44.24
N GLU A 59 -0.03 11.38 -43.38
CA GLU A 59 0.99 12.42 -43.56
C GLU A 59 1.67 12.78 -42.23
N THR A 60 2.84 12.17 -42.12
CA THR A 60 4.05 12.69 -41.53
C THR A 60 4.31 14.18 -41.80
N ALA A 61 4.73 14.91 -40.77
CA ALA A 61 5.70 16.01 -40.92
C ALA A 61 6.38 16.34 -39.58
N THR A 62 7.55 15.76 -39.35
CA THR A 62 8.62 16.43 -38.59
C THR A 62 9.26 17.50 -39.47
N PRO A 63 9.80 18.56 -38.86
CA PRO A 63 11.16 18.95 -39.24
C PRO A 63 12.12 19.09 -38.05
N GLN A 64 13.36 18.81 -38.41
CA GLN A 64 14.60 18.75 -37.64
C GLN A 64 15.22 20.14 -37.40
N ASP A 65 16.13 20.14 -36.41
CA ASP A 65 17.36 20.94 -36.27
C ASP A 65 17.30 22.43 -35.91
N ALA A 66 17.83 22.74 -34.72
CA ALA A 66 19.04 23.58 -34.64
C ALA A 66 19.79 23.32 -33.32
N ASP A 67 21.03 22.88 -33.52
CA ASP A 67 22.14 22.73 -32.59
C ASP A 67 22.63 24.08 -32.03
N SER A 68 23.27 24.04 -30.85
CA SER A 68 24.51 24.77 -30.49
C SER A 68 24.57 25.32 -29.05
N ALA A 69 25.35 24.59 -28.25
CA ALA A 69 26.49 25.04 -27.44
C ALA A 69 26.34 25.96 -26.19
N ALA A 70 26.79 25.36 -25.07
CA ALA A 70 27.89 25.82 -24.19
C ALA A 70 27.75 27.09 -23.32
N GLY A 71 27.61 26.85 -22.01
CA GLY A 71 28.57 27.23 -20.95
C GLY A 71 29.03 28.69 -20.80
N SER A 72 28.78 29.28 -19.62
CA SER A 72 29.81 29.67 -18.64
C SER A 72 29.23 30.55 -17.53
N GLU A 73 29.60 30.22 -16.30
CA GLU A 73 29.51 31.06 -15.11
C GLU A 73 30.26 32.39 -15.30
N ALA A 74 29.78 33.45 -14.63
CA ALA A 74 30.59 34.36 -13.81
C ALA A 74 29.76 35.53 -13.24
N THR A 75 29.65 35.58 -11.91
CA THR A 75 29.49 36.81 -11.11
C THR A 75 30.71 37.73 -11.32
N PRO A 76 30.57 39.06 -11.23
CA PRO A 76 30.98 39.71 -9.97
C PRO A 76 30.24 41.02 -9.61
N ASP A 77 29.97 41.22 -8.32
CA ASP A 77 30.09 42.52 -7.61
C ASP A 77 31.58 42.68 -7.19
N PRO A 78 32.16 43.84 -6.78
CA PRO A 78 31.53 44.98 -6.07
C PRO A 78 32.05 46.41 -6.42
N LYS A 79 31.35 47.46 -5.95
CA LYS A 79 31.88 48.52 -5.03
C LYS A 79 31.07 49.84 -5.05
N ASP A 80 30.55 50.15 -3.86
CA ASP A 80 30.70 51.39 -3.05
C ASP A 80 30.96 52.75 -3.72
N GLY A 81 30.21 53.77 -3.27
CA GLY A 81 30.56 55.16 -3.55
C GLY A 81 29.63 56.29 -3.09
N ASP A 82 29.20 56.28 -1.82
CA ASP A 82 29.18 57.43 -0.89
C ASP A 82 28.26 58.68 -1.04
N SER A 83 27.82 59.11 0.17
CA SER A 83 27.47 60.45 0.66
C SER A 83 26.14 61.14 0.26
N ALA A 84 25.21 61.27 1.21
CA ALA A 84 25.26 62.33 2.25
C ALA A 84 23.92 62.51 3.00
N VAL A 85 23.98 62.19 4.30
CA VAL A 85 23.32 62.77 5.48
C VAL A 85 22.34 63.95 5.34
N ALA A 86 21.15 63.79 5.92
CA ALA A 86 20.44 64.84 6.65
C ALA A 86 19.65 64.23 7.83
N GLU A 87 20.15 64.49 9.03
CA GLU A 87 19.57 64.16 10.33
C GLU A 87 18.53 65.23 10.71
N VAL A 88 17.28 64.85 10.98
CA VAL A 88 16.32 65.68 11.71
C VAL A 88 15.70 64.81 12.81
N ALA A 89 15.87 65.30 14.02
CA ALA A 89 15.53 64.65 15.26
C ALA A 89 14.01 64.49 15.49
N ALA A 90 13.70 63.38 16.16
CA ALA A 90 12.65 63.17 17.16
C ALA A 90 11.22 63.66 16.85
N ASN A 91 10.34 62.68 16.58
CA ASN A 91 9.05 62.67 17.26
C ASN A 91 8.68 61.24 17.67
N ASP A 92 8.58 61.04 18.97
CA ASP A 92 8.20 59.82 19.66
C ASP A 92 6.67 59.79 19.78
N ALA A 93 6.02 58.88 19.07
CA ALA A 93 4.64 58.45 19.34
C ALA A 93 4.30 57.20 18.52
N ALA A 94 4.47 56.05 19.17
CA ALA A 94 3.73 54.79 19.03
C ALA A 94 2.72 54.68 17.87
N THR A 95 2.98 53.76 16.94
CA THR A 95 2.07 52.62 16.69
C THR A 95 2.86 51.53 15.99
N ASP A 96 3.39 50.62 16.80
CA ASP A 96 3.89 49.32 16.36
C ASP A 96 2.66 48.42 16.21
N ASP A 97 2.06 48.42 15.01
CA ASP A 97 0.87 47.63 14.68
C ASP A 97 1.19 46.62 13.57
N ALA A 98 2.28 45.89 13.78
CA ALA A 98 2.51 44.58 13.15
C ALA A 98 2.04 43.45 14.09
N ALA A 99 0.87 43.63 14.71
CA ALA A 99 0.10 42.54 15.27
C ALA A 99 -0.47 41.72 14.10
N THR A 100 0.37 40.83 13.59
CA THR A 100 -0.05 39.78 12.65
C THR A 100 -1.17 39.01 13.35
N SER A 101 -2.38 39.11 12.79
CA SER A 101 -3.60 38.46 13.25
C SER A 101 -3.40 36.95 13.42
N ASP A 102 -3.05 36.51 14.62
CA ASP A 102 -3.14 35.13 15.09
C ASP A 102 -4.56 34.82 15.64
N ALA A 103 -5.56 35.56 15.13
CA ALA A 103 -6.95 35.40 15.51
C ALA A 103 -7.64 34.43 14.53
N GLU A 104 -8.24 33.39 15.13
CA GLU A 104 -9.11 32.36 14.52
C GLU A 104 -8.45 31.19 13.78
N ARG A 105 -7.33 30.65 14.29
CA ARG A 105 -7.04 29.24 14.00
C ARG A 105 -7.95 28.37 14.87
N GLY A 106 -9.02 27.82 14.28
CA GLY A 106 -9.87 26.81 14.91
C GLY A 106 -9.05 25.61 15.42
N PRO A 107 -9.61 24.75 16.30
CA PRO A 107 -8.88 23.60 16.80
C PRO A 107 -8.33 22.77 15.62
N PRO A 108 -7.10 22.23 15.72
CA PRO A 108 -6.52 21.45 14.64
C PRO A 108 -7.47 20.30 14.29
N SER A 109 -7.78 20.17 13.00
CA SER A 109 -8.62 19.07 12.51
C SER A 109 -7.97 17.72 12.84
N PRO A 110 -8.76 16.67 13.15
CA PRO A 110 -8.20 15.35 13.38
C PRO A 110 -7.45 14.86 12.15
N LEU A 111 -6.40 14.07 12.38
CA LEU A 111 -5.68 13.39 11.31
C LEU A 111 -6.62 12.41 10.62
N ALA A 112 -6.58 12.41 9.30
CA ALA A 112 -7.32 11.49 8.47
C ALA A 112 -6.39 10.97 7.37
N TRP A 113 -6.51 9.68 7.06
CA TRP A 113 -5.75 9.05 6.00
C TRP A 113 -6.69 8.60 4.90
N THR A 114 -6.19 8.66 3.67
CA THR A 114 -6.86 8.08 2.51
C THR A 114 -5.85 7.35 1.66
N THR A 115 -6.33 6.42 0.84
CA THR A 115 -5.48 5.66 -0.08
C THR A 115 -5.89 5.90 -1.53
N LEU A 116 -4.93 5.75 -2.44
CA LEU A 116 -5.12 5.80 -3.88
C LEU A 116 -4.38 4.63 -4.54
N GLY A 117 -5.07 3.89 -5.40
CA GLY A 117 -4.53 2.70 -6.05
C GLY A 117 -4.78 1.43 -5.24
N THR A 118 -3.96 0.40 -5.46
CA THR A 118 -4.11 -0.91 -4.82
C THR A 118 -2.83 -1.73 -4.93
N LEU A 119 -2.66 -2.68 -4.00
CA LEU A 119 -1.67 -3.76 -4.07
C LEU A 119 -2.26 -5.10 -4.55
N ASP A 120 -3.47 -5.10 -5.12
CA ASP A 120 -4.01 -6.28 -5.78
C ASP A 120 -3.27 -6.52 -7.11
N PRO A 121 -2.56 -7.65 -7.27
CA PRO A 121 -1.81 -7.93 -8.49
C PRO A 121 -2.68 -8.12 -9.74
N GLN A 122 -3.99 -8.36 -9.57
CA GLN A 122 -4.94 -8.48 -10.69
C GLN A 122 -5.45 -7.13 -11.18
N ALA A 123 -5.26 -6.06 -10.40
CA ALA A 123 -5.65 -4.72 -10.79
C ALA A 123 -4.61 -4.07 -11.72
N ASN A 124 -5.07 -3.18 -12.60
CA ASN A 124 -4.19 -2.43 -13.50
C ASN A 124 -3.39 -1.30 -12.81
N ALA A 125 -3.61 -1.05 -11.52
CA ALA A 125 -2.86 -0.04 -10.78
C ALA A 125 -1.43 -0.51 -10.50
N LYS A 126 -0.44 0.36 -10.69
CA LYS A 126 0.99 0.05 -10.50
C LYS A 126 1.53 0.38 -9.11
N MET A 127 0.72 1.01 -8.29
CA MET A 127 1.12 1.45 -6.96
C MET A 127 -0.09 1.66 -6.06
N LEU A 128 0.20 1.72 -4.77
CA LEU A 128 -0.71 2.13 -3.72
C LEU A 128 -0.05 3.27 -2.93
N VAL A 129 -0.80 4.35 -2.76
CA VAL A 129 -0.34 5.59 -2.12
C VAL A 129 -1.19 5.85 -0.88
N TRP A 130 -0.54 6.18 0.24
CA TRP A 130 -1.20 6.65 1.45
C TRP A 130 -0.96 8.14 1.63
N LEU A 131 -2.06 8.87 1.77
CA LEU A 131 -2.06 10.32 1.97
C LEU A 131 -2.60 10.64 3.35
N CYS A 132 -2.05 11.69 3.97
CA CYS A 132 -2.45 12.20 5.27
C CYS A 132 -3.02 13.61 5.12
N SER A 133 -4.11 13.91 5.85
CA SER A 133 -4.76 15.22 5.82
C SER A 133 -3.87 16.35 6.33
N ARG A 134 -2.82 16.02 7.10
CA ARG A 134 -1.82 16.99 7.54
C ARG A 134 -0.96 17.43 6.36
N GLY A 135 -1.28 18.60 5.81
CA GLY A 135 -0.53 19.20 4.71
C GLY A 135 -0.63 18.42 3.39
N ALA A 136 -1.64 17.54 3.25
CA ALA A 136 -1.80 16.63 2.11
C ALA A 136 -0.53 15.81 1.82
N SER A 137 0.20 15.41 2.86
CA SER A 137 1.46 14.68 2.71
C SER A 137 1.24 13.27 2.20
N ILE A 138 2.21 12.79 1.43
CA ILE A 138 2.33 11.37 1.08
C ILE A 138 3.18 10.71 2.17
N GLU A 139 2.62 9.73 2.86
CA GLU A 139 3.35 9.00 3.93
C GLU A 139 4.00 7.72 3.41
N CYS A 140 3.37 7.05 2.45
CA CYS A 140 3.87 5.81 1.86
C CYS A 140 3.48 5.69 0.39
N ILE A 141 4.40 5.18 -0.44
CA ILE A 141 4.13 4.73 -1.80
C ILE A 141 4.70 3.32 -1.94
N ALA A 142 3.85 2.33 -2.14
CA ALA A 142 4.24 0.95 -2.39
C ALA A 142 3.99 0.57 -3.86
N LEU A 143 4.94 -0.13 -4.48
CA LEU A 143 4.77 -0.64 -5.85
C LEU A 143 3.93 -1.92 -5.88
N ASN A 144 3.03 -2.01 -6.84
CA ASN A 144 2.17 -3.17 -7.08
C ASN A 144 2.75 -4.06 -8.21
N ASP A 145 3.95 -4.60 -7.98
CA ASP A 145 4.59 -5.53 -8.92
C ASP A 145 5.46 -6.51 -8.12
N SER A 146 5.25 -7.80 -8.36
CA SER A 146 5.97 -8.87 -7.65
C SER A 146 7.48 -8.87 -7.90
N ASN A 147 7.96 -8.22 -8.96
CA ASN A 147 9.39 -8.09 -9.25
C ASN A 147 10.07 -7.02 -8.37
N TYR A 148 9.30 -6.13 -7.72
CA TYR A 148 9.82 -5.07 -6.87
C TYR A 148 9.37 -5.27 -5.42
N SER A 149 10.22 -5.94 -4.64
CA SER A 149 10.04 -6.14 -3.20
C SER A 149 11.16 -5.51 -2.39
N ASP A 150 10.93 -5.33 -1.10
CA ASP A 150 12.00 -4.97 -0.17
C ASP A 150 13.13 -6.03 -0.17
N LEU A 151 14.37 -5.53 -0.19
CA LEU A 151 15.59 -6.33 -0.18
C LEU A 151 16.20 -6.45 1.21
N ASP A 152 15.91 -5.52 2.11
CA ASP A 152 16.46 -5.50 3.47
C ASP A 152 15.48 -6.14 4.46
N ASP A 153 14.16 -5.96 4.23
CA ASP A 153 13.12 -6.58 5.04
C ASP A 153 12.63 -7.89 4.39
N HIS A 154 12.82 -9.00 5.10
CA HIS A 154 12.41 -10.34 4.67
C HIS A 154 11.22 -10.89 5.47
N HIS A 155 10.64 -10.06 6.34
CA HIS A 155 9.53 -10.46 7.19
C HIS A 155 8.20 -10.42 6.43
N GLY A 156 7.16 -10.97 7.05
CA GLY A 156 5.81 -10.85 6.54
C GLY A 156 5.35 -9.40 6.52
N TYR A 157 4.45 -9.08 5.60
CA TYR A 157 3.86 -7.76 5.44
C TYR A 157 2.34 -7.85 5.53
N LEU A 158 1.77 -7.06 6.44
CA LEU A 158 0.32 -6.96 6.64
C LEU A 158 -0.31 -5.82 5.82
N GLY A 159 0.47 -4.79 5.50
CA GLY A 159 -0.01 -3.51 4.97
C GLY A 159 0.54 -2.33 5.78
N TYR A 160 0.63 -1.16 5.15
CA TYR A 160 0.83 0.09 5.90
C TYR A 160 -0.51 0.54 6.48
N LEU A 161 -0.59 0.59 7.81
CA LEU A 161 -1.85 0.78 8.56
C LEU A 161 -2.04 2.20 9.12
N ALA A 162 -1.04 3.09 8.96
CA ALA A 162 -1.03 4.43 9.54
C ALA A 162 -1.42 4.43 11.04
N VAL A 163 -0.83 3.50 11.81
CA VAL A 163 -1.25 3.28 13.20
C VAL A 163 -0.96 4.47 14.11
N GLN A 164 -1.92 4.79 14.97
CA GLN A 164 -1.78 5.74 16.06
C GLN A 164 -1.83 4.99 17.39
N GLN A 165 -0.89 5.27 18.29
CA GLN A 165 -0.88 4.67 19.60
C GLN A 165 -2.00 5.24 20.47
N GLU A 166 -2.79 4.35 21.09
CA GLU A 166 -3.80 4.71 22.07
C GLU A 166 -3.42 4.23 23.48
N ALA A 167 -4.26 4.53 24.46
CA ALA A 167 -4.12 3.98 25.81
C ALA A 167 -4.17 2.44 25.81
N VAL A 168 -4.93 1.84 24.90
CA VAL A 168 -5.10 0.39 24.77
C VAL A 168 -5.08 0.00 23.29
N GLY A 169 -3.90 -0.38 22.79
CA GLY A 169 -3.72 -0.88 21.43
C GLY A 169 -3.31 0.19 20.41
N LEU A 170 -3.42 -0.18 19.14
CA LEU A 170 -3.02 0.65 18.01
C LEU A 170 -4.23 0.95 17.12
N ARG A 171 -4.69 2.20 17.07
CA ARG A 171 -5.77 2.61 16.16
C ARG A 171 -5.25 2.60 14.73
N ILE A 172 -5.94 1.90 13.84
CA ILE A 172 -5.66 1.84 12.41
C ILE A 172 -6.17 3.14 11.76
N GLY A 173 -5.28 3.86 11.08
CA GLY A 173 -5.63 5.11 10.39
C GLY A 173 -6.16 4.86 8.98
N ALA A 174 -5.59 3.90 8.26
CA ALA A 174 -6.02 3.50 6.92
C ALA A 174 -5.70 2.04 6.64
N VAL A 175 -6.48 1.43 5.74
CA VAL A 175 -6.22 0.10 5.21
C VAL A 175 -6.19 0.21 3.68
N GLY A 176 -5.07 -0.20 3.10
CA GLY A 176 -4.84 -0.08 1.67
C GLY A 176 -5.47 -1.22 0.86
N PRO A 177 -6.24 -0.95 -0.20
CA PRO A 177 -6.86 -2.01 -1.01
C PRO A 177 -5.84 -3.02 -1.55
N GLY A 178 -6.18 -4.32 -1.49
CA GLY A 178 -5.30 -5.41 -1.93
C GLY A 178 -4.17 -5.76 -0.96
N THR A 179 -4.02 -5.05 0.16
CA THR A 179 -3.12 -5.48 1.24
C THR A 179 -3.71 -6.68 1.99
N PRO A 180 -2.87 -7.50 2.67
CA PRO A 180 -3.36 -8.56 3.54
C PRO A 180 -4.36 -8.08 4.61
N ALA A 181 -4.18 -6.88 5.15
CA ALA A 181 -5.15 -6.26 6.06
C ALA A 181 -6.52 -6.03 5.41
N ALA A 182 -6.55 -5.58 4.14
CA ALA A 182 -7.80 -5.32 3.42
C ALA A 182 -8.55 -6.60 3.05
N VAL A 183 -7.84 -7.68 2.76
CA VAL A 183 -8.44 -8.97 2.35
C VAL A 183 -8.55 -9.97 3.50
N ALA A 184 -8.31 -9.54 4.73
CA ALA A 184 -8.36 -10.39 5.91
C ALA A 184 -9.78 -10.97 6.10
N ALA A 185 -9.89 -12.28 6.22
CA ALA A 185 -11.16 -12.96 6.37
C ALA A 185 -11.61 -12.91 7.84
N PRO A 186 -12.81 -12.41 8.16
CA PRO A 186 -13.32 -12.43 9.52
C PRO A 186 -13.65 -13.85 9.94
N GLN A 187 -13.50 -14.15 11.23
CA GLN A 187 -13.93 -15.42 11.81
C GLN A 187 -15.46 -15.54 11.87
N ASP A 188 -16.16 -14.41 12.00
CA ASP A 188 -17.62 -14.32 11.92
C ASP A 188 -18.02 -13.92 10.49
N GLU A 189 -18.70 -14.82 9.78
CA GLU A 189 -19.14 -14.61 8.39
C GLU A 189 -20.14 -13.46 8.21
N THR A 190 -20.75 -12.96 9.29
CA THR A 190 -21.64 -11.79 9.25
C THR A 190 -20.88 -10.47 9.18
N VAL A 191 -19.57 -10.49 9.44
CA VAL A 191 -18.69 -9.33 9.41
C VAL A 191 -18.15 -9.16 8.00
N ALA A 192 -18.01 -7.90 7.56
CA ALA A 192 -17.39 -7.61 6.28
C ALA A 192 -15.90 -8.02 6.26
N VAL A 193 -15.41 -8.42 5.09
CA VAL A 193 -14.00 -8.71 4.85
C VAL A 193 -13.13 -7.48 5.11
N GLY A 194 -11.98 -7.71 5.73
CA GLY A 194 -10.93 -6.72 5.92
C GLY A 194 -10.98 -5.97 7.24
N LEU A 195 -9.79 -5.57 7.68
CA LEU A 195 -9.61 -4.55 8.70
C LEU A 195 -10.08 -3.19 8.17
N GLN A 196 -10.47 -2.30 9.06
CA GLN A 196 -11.02 -0.99 8.73
C GLN A 196 -10.27 0.13 9.45
N ALA A 197 -10.28 1.32 8.84
CA ALA A 197 -9.86 2.53 9.54
C ALA A 197 -10.75 2.73 10.78
N GLY A 198 -10.13 3.11 11.90
CA GLY A 198 -10.79 3.26 13.19
C GLY A 198 -10.78 2.00 14.07
N ASP A 199 -10.51 0.82 13.51
CA ASP A 199 -10.25 -0.39 14.31
C ASP A 199 -9.07 -0.17 15.24
N VAL A 200 -9.12 -0.75 16.43
CA VAL A 200 -8.00 -0.74 17.37
C VAL A 200 -7.40 -2.13 17.44
N LEU A 201 -6.20 -2.31 16.91
CA LEU A 201 -5.45 -3.55 16.95
C LEU A 201 -5.03 -3.84 18.40
N GLN A 202 -5.38 -5.03 18.88
CA GLN A 202 -5.16 -5.47 20.26
C GLN A 202 -4.24 -6.69 20.34
N GLY A 203 -4.19 -7.51 19.30
CA GLY A 203 -3.35 -8.70 19.30
C GLY A 203 -3.10 -9.33 17.94
N LEU A 204 -2.05 -10.15 17.91
CA LEU A 204 -1.60 -10.92 16.76
C LEU A 204 -1.25 -12.34 17.23
N ASP A 205 -1.92 -13.35 16.67
CA ASP A 205 -1.81 -14.77 17.07
C ASP A 205 -1.92 -14.99 18.60
N GLY A 206 -2.83 -14.26 19.25
CA GLY A 206 -3.05 -14.31 20.70
C GLY A 206 -1.99 -13.59 21.54
N VAL A 207 -0.97 -12.98 20.91
CA VAL A 207 -0.02 -12.08 21.58
C VAL A 207 -0.61 -10.68 21.61
N THR A 208 -0.75 -10.11 22.81
CA THR A 208 -1.22 -8.72 22.96
C THR A 208 -0.20 -7.74 22.40
N VAL A 209 -0.69 -6.75 21.64
CA VAL A 209 0.09 -5.67 21.06
C VAL A 209 -0.49 -4.33 21.51
N ARG A 210 0.28 -3.55 22.26
CA ARG A 210 -0.12 -2.25 22.81
C ARG A 210 0.63 -1.08 22.20
N THR A 211 1.87 -1.32 21.78
CA THR A 211 2.75 -0.26 21.28
C THR A 211 3.19 -0.55 19.85
N ARG A 212 3.63 0.50 19.15
CA ARG A 212 4.17 0.35 17.80
C ARG A 212 5.41 -0.54 17.80
N GLN A 213 6.28 -0.38 18.80
CA GLN A 213 7.47 -1.21 18.96
C GLN A 213 7.14 -2.69 19.14
N GLU A 214 6.10 -3.03 19.92
CA GLU A 214 5.63 -4.41 20.07
C GLU A 214 5.10 -4.97 18.75
N PHE A 215 4.33 -4.17 18.00
CA PHE A 215 3.85 -4.55 16.67
C PHE A 215 5.00 -4.83 15.71
N ASP A 216 5.95 -3.90 15.61
CA ASP A 216 7.10 -4.03 14.70
C ASP A 216 7.99 -5.22 15.11
N ALA A 217 8.24 -5.40 16.41
CA ALA A 217 9.00 -6.54 16.92
C ALA A 217 8.30 -7.87 16.64
N TRP A 218 6.97 -7.94 16.78
CA TRP A 218 6.21 -9.13 16.44
C TRP A 218 6.26 -9.41 14.94
N MET A 219 6.03 -8.40 14.08
CA MET A 219 6.13 -8.53 12.63
C MET A 219 7.51 -9.03 12.20
N ALA A 220 8.59 -8.60 12.87
CA ALA A 220 9.95 -9.07 12.63
C ALA A 220 10.19 -10.56 12.97
N THR A 221 9.22 -11.25 13.59
CA THR A 221 9.29 -12.71 13.80
C THR A 221 8.57 -13.51 12.71
N THR A 222 7.84 -12.83 11.82
CA THR A 222 6.99 -13.47 10.81
C THR A 222 7.70 -13.70 9.48
N GLN A 223 7.10 -14.54 8.63
CA GLN A 223 7.55 -14.80 7.27
C GLN A 223 6.46 -14.49 6.23
N PRO A 224 6.83 -14.11 5.00
CA PRO A 224 5.91 -14.09 3.88
C PRO A 224 5.24 -15.45 3.67
N GLY A 225 3.94 -15.46 3.39
CA GLY A 225 3.11 -16.66 3.25
C GLY A 225 2.57 -17.22 4.57
N GLN A 226 2.97 -16.67 5.73
CA GLN A 226 2.45 -17.09 7.02
C GLN A 226 1.00 -16.61 7.20
N ASN A 227 0.12 -17.51 7.67
CA ASN A 227 -1.22 -17.14 8.13
C ASN A 227 -1.15 -16.60 9.54
N VAL A 228 -1.83 -15.48 9.78
CA VAL A 228 -1.86 -14.79 11.07
C VAL A 228 -3.29 -14.43 11.45
N ALA A 229 -3.62 -14.57 12.72
CA ALA A 229 -4.85 -14.08 13.32
C ALA A 229 -4.63 -12.66 13.88
N VAL A 230 -5.48 -11.72 13.50
CA VAL A 230 -5.45 -10.33 13.93
C VAL A 230 -6.70 -10.06 14.78
N GLU A 231 -6.49 -9.68 16.03
CA GLU A 231 -7.55 -9.29 16.94
C GLU A 231 -7.66 -7.76 16.99
N VAL A 232 -8.85 -7.26 16.68
CA VAL A 232 -9.17 -5.83 16.70
C VAL A 232 -10.43 -5.56 17.49
N ARG A 233 -10.49 -4.39 18.10
CA ARG A 233 -11.70 -3.82 18.65
C ARG A 233 -12.25 -2.79 17.67
N ARG A 234 -13.42 -3.06 17.11
CA ARG A 234 -14.13 -2.15 16.21
C ARG A 234 -15.11 -1.30 17.02
N PRO A 235 -14.98 0.05 17.00
CA PRO A 235 -15.98 0.91 17.61
C PRO A 235 -17.32 0.78 16.88
N GLY A 236 -18.43 0.80 17.61
CA GLY A 236 -19.75 0.85 17.00
C GLY A 236 -19.98 2.20 16.30
N GLU A 237 -20.61 2.17 15.14
CA GLU A 237 -21.06 3.40 14.47
C GLU A 237 -22.06 4.15 15.37
N ASP A 238 -22.00 5.49 15.35
CA ASP A 238 -22.91 6.39 16.09
C ASP A 238 -23.09 6.08 17.59
N GLY A 239 -22.02 5.59 18.24
CA GLY A 239 -22.05 5.25 19.68
C GLY A 239 -22.66 3.89 19.99
N GLY A 240 -22.79 3.00 18.99
CA GLY A 240 -23.11 1.61 19.19
C GLY A 240 -22.06 0.86 20.04
N GLU A 241 -22.40 -0.36 20.45
CA GLU A 241 -21.51 -1.20 21.24
C GLU A 241 -20.25 -1.58 20.45
N GLU A 242 -19.10 -1.48 21.11
CA GLU A 242 -17.83 -1.94 20.57
C GLU A 242 -17.80 -3.47 20.46
N ARG A 243 -17.16 -3.98 19.42
CA ARG A 243 -17.06 -5.42 19.17
C ARG A 243 -15.60 -5.82 19.03
N THR A 244 -15.24 -6.91 19.70
CA THR A 244 -13.97 -7.60 19.43
C THR A 244 -14.16 -8.53 18.24
N LEU A 245 -13.30 -8.39 17.24
CA LEU A 245 -13.33 -9.13 16.00
C LEU A 245 -11.98 -9.80 15.77
N THR A 246 -12.01 -11.02 15.25
CA THR A 246 -10.81 -11.75 14.85
C THR A 246 -10.84 -11.95 13.35
N PHE A 247 -9.74 -11.60 12.69
CA PHE A 247 -9.53 -11.80 11.26
C PHE A 247 -8.35 -12.73 11.04
N THR A 248 -8.38 -13.51 9.96
CA THR A 248 -7.25 -14.31 9.51
C THR A 248 -6.79 -13.80 8.16
N THR A 249 -5.48 -13.67 7.97
CA THR A 249 -4.92 -13.25 6.68
C THR A 249 -3.56 -13.89 6.43
N THR A 250 -3.18 -13.97 5.16
CA THR A 250 -1.86 -14.46 4.75
C THR A 250 -0.93 -13.28 4.51
N LEU A 251 0.16 -13.21 5.27
CA LEU A 251 1.17 -12.17 5.08
C LEU A 251 1.84 -12.32 3.71
N ILE A 252 2.16 -11.21 3.06
CA ILE A 252 2.91 -11.22 1.80
C ILE A 252 4.36 -10.79 2.03
N ARG A 253 5.19 -10.87 0.99
CA ARG A 253 6.50 -10.21 1.01
C ARG A 253 6.29 -8.71 0.93
N ARG A 254 7.02 -7.94 1.74
CA ARG A 254 6.91 -6.47 1.71
C ARG A 254 7.22 -5.95 0.30
N PRO A 255 6.29 -5.18 -0.33
CA PRO A 255 6.54 -4.56 -1.62
C PRO A 255 7.65 -3.52 -1.50
N LEU A 256 8.25 -3.12 -2.63
CA LEU A 256 9.17 -1.99 -2.63
C LEU A 256 8.40 -0.70 -2.30
N GLU A 257 8.78 -0.05 -1.21
CA GLU A 257 8.25 1.24 -0.80
C GLU A 257 9.19 2.35 -1.30
N VAL A 258 8.73 3.13 -2.28
CA VAL A 258 9.49 4.26 -2.84
C VAL A 258 9.58 5.39 -1.83
N ILE A 259 8.49 5.61 -1.10
CA ILE A 259 8.45 6.47 0.08
C ILE A 259 8.08 5.56 1.24
N ARG A 260 8.96 5.52 2.24
CA ARG A 260 8.76 4.80 3.49
C ARG A 260 8.66 5.82 4.63
N PRO A 261 7.67 5.70 5.51
CA PRO A 261 7.63 6.50 6.72
C PRO A 261 8.82 6.14 7.62
N GLU A 262 9.55 7.15 8.08
CA GLU A 262 10.65 6.93 9.02
C GLU A 262 10.12 6.24 10.29
N PRO A 263 10.84 5.26 10.84
CA PRO A 263 10.51 4.74 12.15
C PRO A 263 10.61 5.89 13.15
N LEU A 264 9.52 6.13 13.90
CA LEU A 264 9.42 7.23 14.86
C LEU A 264 10.50 7.18 15.96
N ASP A 265 11.14 6.02 16.14
CA ASP A 265 12.21 5.77 17.12
C ASP A 265 13.62 5.72 16.48
N ALA A 266 13.79 6.16 15.23
CA ALA A 266 15.12 6.31 14.66
C ALA A 266 15.92 7.32 15.50
N PRO A 267 17.13 6.97 16.00
CA PRO A 267 17.96 7.96 16.68
C PRO A 267 18.18 9.13 15.72
N SER A 268 17.90 10.35 16.19
CA SER A 268 18.11 11.55 15.38
C SER A 268 19.53 11.49 14.83
N ARG A 269 19.71 11.70 13.53
CA ARG A 269 20.99 11.56 12.80
C ARG A 269 22.06 12.58 13.22
N THR A 270 21.88 13.21 14.38
CA THR A 270 22.71 14.26 14.97
C THR A 270 23.90 13.70 15.77
N ASP A 271 24.01 12.38 15.93
CA ASP A 271 25.08 11.72 16.70
C ASP A 271 26.08 10.97 15.80
N TYR A 272 26.60 11.62 14.75
CA TYR A 272 27.79 11.17 14.01
C TYR A 272 28.79 12.30 13.79
#